data_AF-A0A800FAW9-F1
#
_entry.id   AF-A0A800FAW9-F1
#
_cell.length_a   1.000
_cell.length_b   1.000
_cell.length_c   1.000
_cell.angle_alpha   90.00
_cell.angle_beta   90.00
_cell.angle_gamma   90.00
#
_symmetry.space_group_name_H-M   'P 1'
#
loop_
_entity.id
_entity.type
_entity.pdbx_description
1 polymer ?
#
loop_
_entity_poly.entity_id
_entity_poly.type
_entity_poly.pdbx_seq_one_letter_code
_entity_poly.pdbx_strand_id
1 'polypeptide(L)'
;MLLQIVASGLSSGSIYALVALALVITYKTTEVPNFAQGEMAMFSAFIAYVLIVDYNVGFVVAFGAAIVFAFLLGIGFEGLFLRRTKNP
;
A
#
# COMPACT_ATOMS: atom_id res chain seq x y z
N MET A 1 -29.74 -3.68 -7.39
CA MET A 1 -29.44 -3.51 -5.94
C MET A 1 -28.61 -4.65 -5.38
N LEU A 2 -29.09 -5.91 -5.39
CA LEU A 2 -28.32 -7.03 -4.83
C LEU A 2 -26.91 -7.19 -5.45
N LEU A 3 -26.81 -7.20 -6.79
CA LEU A 3 -25.53 -7.32 -7.50
C LEU A 3 -24.52 -6.22 -7.11
N GLN A 4 -24.99 -4.98 -6.94
CA GLN A 4 -24.15 -3.85 -6.56
C GLN A 4 -23.63 -3.99 -5.13
N ILE A 5 -24.50 -4.40 -4.19
CA ILE A 5 -24.10 -4.64 -2.79
C ILE A 5 -23.04 -5.75 -2.73
N VAL A 6 -23.25 -6.84 -3.47
CA VAL A 6 -22.29 -7.94 -3.55
C VAL A 6 -20.97 -7.46 -4.15
N ALA A 7 -21.00 -6.71 -5.25
CA ALA A 7 -19.80 -6.18 -5.89
C ALA A 7 -19.03 -5.21 -4.96
N SER A 8 -19.73 -4.28 -4.30
CA SER A 8 -19.11 -3.37 -3.33
C SER A 8 -18.55 -4.11 -2.11
N GLY A 9 -19.29 -5.10 -1.60
CA GLY A 9 -18.83 -5.95 -0.50
C GLY A 9 -17.58 -6.75 -0.86
N LEU A 10 -17.54 -7.31 -2.07
CA LEU A 10 -16.37 -8.01 -2.59
C LEU A 10 -15.17 -7.06 -2.76
N SER A 11 -15.39 -5.88 -3.34
CA SER A 11 -14.35 -4.86 -3.50
C SER A 11 -13.72 -4.47 -2.15
N SER A 12 -14.54 -4.10 -1.16
CA SER A 12 -14.04 -3.74 0.17
C SER A 12 -13.39 -4.93 0.89
N GLY A 13 -14.00 -6.11 0.81
CA GLY A 13 -13.48 -7.35 1.39
C GLY A 13 -12.10 -7.72 0.81
N SER A 14 -11.92 -7.59 -0.50
CA SER A 14 -10.64 -7.82 -1.18
C SER A 14 -9.56 -6.86 -0.70
N ILE A 15 -9.88 -5.58 -0.49
CA ILE A 15 -8.92 -4.59 0.05
C ILE A 15 -8.48 -5.02 1.46
N TYR A 16 -9.41 -5.33 2.36
CA TYR A 16 -9.05 -5.76 3.72
C TYR A 16 -8.30 -7.09 3.75
N ALA A 17 -8.66 -8.04 2.88
CA ALA A 17 -7.95 -9.31 2.74
C ALA A 17 -6.50 -9.11 2.27
N LEU A 18 -6.27 -8.22 1.30
CA LEU A 18 -4.92 -7.88 0.83
C LEU A 18 -4.09 -7.16 1.91
N VAL A 19 -4.71 -6.25 2.67
CA VAL A 19 -4.05 -5.57 3.81
C VAL A 19 -3.65 -6.59 4.88
N ALA A 20 -4.55 -7.50 5.25
CA ALA A 20 -4.26 -8.56 6.20
C ALA A 20 -3.13 -9.48 5.71
N LEU A 21 -3.18 -9.88 4.42
CA LEU A 21 -2.13 -10.71 3.80
C LEU A 21 -0.77 -10.02 3.85
N ALA A 22 -0.68 -8.74 3.50
CA ALA A 22 0.56 -7.99 3.52
C ALA A 22 1.14 -7.86 4.95
N LEU A 23 0.29 -7.62 5.95
CA LEU A 23 0.69 -7.59 7.36
C LEU A 23 1.23 -8.95 7.82
N VAL A 24 0.52 -10.04 7.46
CA VAL A 24 0.93 -11.42 7.82
C VAL A 24 2.26 -11.79 7.17
N ILE A 25 2.47 -11.49 5.88
CA ILE A 25 3.73 -11.80 5.19
C ILE A 25 4.89 -11.03 5.85
N THR A 26 4.71 -9.75 6.16
CA THR A 26 5.74 -8.92 6.81
C THR A 26 6.05 -9.43 8.22
N TYR A 27 5.03 -9.76 9.00
CA TYR A 27 5.21 -10.32 10.34
C TYR A 27 5.94 -11.67 10.29
N LYS A 28 5.60 -12.53 9.34
CA LYS A 28 6.23 -13.86 9.20
C LYS A 28 7.72 -13.80 8.86
N THR A 29 8.19 -12.73 8.22
CA THR A 29 9.60 -12.57 7.84
C THR A 29 10.42 -11.77 8.86
N THR A 30 9.77 -10.88 9.61
CA THR A 30 10.45 -9.97 10.56
C THR A 30 10.20 -10.32 12.03
N GLU A 31 9.18 -11.12 12.33
CA GLU A 31 8.66 -11.40 13.68
C GLU A 31 8.19 -10.15 14.44
N VAL A 32 8.05 -9.01 13.75
CA VAL A 32 7.64 -7.73 14.31
C VAL A 32 6.50 -7.12 13.46
N PRO A 33 5.38 -6.70 14.07
CA PRO A 33 4.29 -6.07 13.32
C PRO A 33 4.70 -4.69 12.79
N ASN A 34 4.41 -4.42 11.50
CA ASN A 34 4.67 -3.13 10.87
C ASN A 34 3.46 -2.19 11.07
N PHE A 35 3.51 -1.34 12.10
CA PHE A 35 2.45 -0.34 12.35
C PHE A 35 2.46 0.84 11.37
N ALA A 36 3.58 1.11 10.71
CA ALA A 36 3.69 2.20 9.74
C ALA A 36 3.02 1.84 8.40
N GLN A 37 2.67 0.58 8.17
CA GLN A 37 2.10 0.07 6.92
C GLN A 37 0.86 0.85 6.47
N GLY A 38 0.01 1.29 7.41
CA GLY A 38 -1.18 2.09 7.10
C GLY A 38 -0.84 3.47 6.53
N GLU A 39 0.09 4.18 7.18
CA GLU A 39 0.55 5.50 6.72
C GLU A 39 1.30 5.40 5.38
N MET A 40 2.10 4.36 5.19
CA MET A 40 2.80 4.10 3.91
C MET A 40 1.82 3.89 2.74
N ALA A 41 0.75 3.12 2.98
CA ALA A 41 -0.30 2.91 1.99
C ALA A 41 -1.06 4.22 1.68
N MET A 42 -1.41 5.00 2.72
CA MET A 42 -2.05 6.30 2.56
C MET A 42 -1.20 7.26 1.73
N PHE A 43 0.10 7.34 2.01
CA PHE A 43 0.98 8.25 1.29
C PHE A 43 1.10 7.88 -0.20
N SER A 44 1.17 6.58 -0.49
CA SER A 44 1.17 6.08 -1.87
C SER A 44 -0.16 6.39 -2.59
N ALA A 45 -1.29 6.27 -1.91
CA ALA A 45 -2.59 6.68 -2.45
C ALA A 45 -2.67 8.19 -2.68
N PHE A 46 -2.01 8.99 -1.84
CA PHE A 46 -1.96 10.45 -2.00
C PHE A 46 -1.18 10.87 -3.24
N ILE A 47 -0.14 10.12 -3.63
CA ILE A 47 0.54 10.32 -4.92
C ILE A 47 -0.43 10.14 -6.09
N ALA A 48 -1.24 9.07 -6.08
CA ALA A 48 -2.27 8.91 -7.10
C ALA A 48 -3.30 10.05 -7.07
N TYR A 49 -3.73 10.47 -5.88
CA TYR A 49 -4.67 11.57 -5.70
C TYR A 49 -4.14 12.87 -6.34
N VAL A 50 -2.91 13.28 -5.99
CA VAL A 50 -2.28 14.49 -6.53
C VAL A 50 -2.13 14.40 -8.06
N LEU A 51 -1.69 13.25 -8.58
CA LEU A 51 -1.58 13.06 -10.03
C LEU A 51 -2.92 13.20 -10.75
N ILE A 52 -4.01 12.68 -10.17
CA ILE A 52 -5.34 12.75 -10.77
C ILE A 52 -5.94 14.16 -10.63
N VAL A 53 -5.87 14.75 -9.44
CA VAL A 53 -6.59 15.99 -9.11
C VAL A 53 -5.82 17.22 -9.57
N ASP A 54 -4.53 17.32 -9.21
CA ASP A 54 -3.74 18.52 -9.45
C ASP A 54 -3.10 18.51 -10.85
N TYR A 55 -2.66 17.33 -11.31
CA TYR A 55 -1.99 17.18 -12.61
C TYR A 55 -2.90 16.62 -13.72
N ASN A 56 -4.17 16.32 -13.42
CA ASN A 56 -5.15 15.80 -14.38
C ASN A 56 -4.69 14.55 -15.17
N VAL A 57 -3.82 13.75 -14.56
CA VAL A 57 -3.29 12.52 -15.15
C VAL A 57 -4.37 11.43 -15.10
N GLY A 58 -4.48 10.65 -16.18
CA GLY A 58 -5.43 9.54 -16.25
C GLY A 58 -5.20 8.49 -15.16
N PHE A 59 -6.29 7.90 -14.65
CA PHE A 59 -6.30 6.95 -13.53
C PHE A 59 -5.27 5.82 -13.68
N VAL A 60 -5.15 5.21 -14.87
CA VAL A 60 -4.24 4.08 -15.11
C VAL A 60 -2.78 4.47 -14.87
N VAL A 61 -2.38 5.67 -15.34
CA VAL A 61 -1.01 6.17 -15.18
C VAL A 61 -0.75 6.55 -13.72
N ALA A 62 -1.71 7.23 -13.07
CA ALA A 62 -1.60 7.59 -11.67
C ALA A 62 -1.53 6.37 -10.74
N PHE A 63 -2.33 5.33 -11.04
CA PHE A 63 -2.31 4.05 -10.33
C PHE A 63 -0.96 3.34 -10.48
N GLY A 64 -0.44 3.27 -11.71
CA GLY A 64 0.89 2.72 -11.97
C GLY A 64 1.99 3.47 -11.22
N ALA A 65 1.94 4.81 -11.22
CA ALA A 65 2.89 5.64 -10.49
C ALA A 65 2.81 5.41 -8.97
N ALA A 66 1.61 5.26 -8.39
CA ALA A 66 1.45 4.96 -6.98
C ALA A 66 2.00 3.58 -6.59
N ILE A 67 1.85 2.55 -7.44
CA ILE A 67 2.46 1.23 -7.22
C ILE A 67 4.00 1.33 -7.23
N VAL A 68 4.56 2.01 -8.23
CA VAL A 68 6.01 2.21 -8.33
C VAL A 68 6.53 2.96 -7.11
N PHE A 69 5.82 4.01 -6.69
CA PHE A 69 6.15 4.76 -5.49
C PHE A 69 6.10 3.90 -4.23
N ALA A 70 5.03 3.13 -4.02
CA ALA A 70 4.89 2.24 -2.87
C ALA A 70 6.03 1.21 -2.80
N PHE A 71 6.43 0.66 -3.94
CA PHE A 71 7.55 -0.28 -4.03
C PHE A 71 8.88 0.38 -3.64
N LEU A 72 9.18 1.56 -4.20
CA LEU A 72 10.39 2.32 -3.86
C LEU A 72 10.42 2.73 -2.38
N LEU A 73 9.27 3.13 -1.85
CA LEU A 73 9.13 3.48 -0.43
C LEU A 73 9.41 2.27 0.46
N GLY A 74 8.90 1.09 0.10
CA GLY A 74 9.20 -0.17 0.81
C GLY A 74 10.69 -0.53 0.80
N ILE A 75 11.34 -0.46 -0.38
CA ILE A 75 12.78 -0.70 -0.50
C ILE A 75 13.57 0.30 0.35
N GLY A 76 13.21 1.58 0.28
CA GLY A 76 13.84 2.63 1.07
C GLY A 76 13.69 2.36 2.57
N PHE A 77 12.50 1.94 3.01
CA PHE A 77 12.24 1.65 4.41
C PHE A 77 13.05 0.43 4.91
N GLU A 78 13.07 -0.65 4.14
CA GLU A 78 13.87 -1.84 4.45
C GLU A 78 15.36 -1.51 4.50
N GLY A 79 15.87 -0.79 3.49
CA GLY A 79 17.28 -0.47 3.39
C GLY A 79 17.78 0.53 4.43
N LEU A 80 17.01 1.59 4.68
CA LEU A 80 17.45 2.70 5.54
C LEU A 80 17.22 2.45 7.02
N PHE A 81 16.12 1.77 7.38
CA PHE A 81 15.74 1.55 8.77
C PHE A 81 15.98 0.10 9.19
N LEU A 82 15.27 -0.86 8.57
CA LEU A 82 15.26 -2.26 9.04
C LEU A 82 16.62 -2.95 8.94
N ARG A 83 17.34 -2.80 7.82
CA ARG A 83 18.69 -3.38 7.68
C ARG A 83 19.72 -2.74 8.61
N ARG A 84 19.58 -1.45 8.92
CA ARG A 84 20.51 -0.75 9.84
C ARG A 84 20.31 -1.15 11.28
N THR A 85 19.09 -1.40 11.74
CA THR A 85 18.85 -1.87 13.11
C THR A 85 19.19 -3.35 13.30
N LYS A 86 19.28 -4.15 12.22
CA LYS A 86 19.66 -5.56 12.31
C LYS A 86 21.18 -5.78 12.41
N ASN A 87 22.00 -4.79 12.06
CA ASN A 87 23.45 -4.77 12.28
C ASN A 87 23.77 -3.69 13.32
N PRO A 88 23.80 -4.03 14.63
CA PRO A 88 24.29 -3.11 15.66
C PRO A 88 25.78 -2.78 15.49
#